data_AF-A0A350XUC8-F1
#
_entry.id   AF-A0A350XUC8-F1
#
_cell.length_a   1.000
_cell.length_b   1.000
_cell.length_c   1.000
_cell.angle_alpha   90.00
_cell.angle_beta   90.00
_cell.angle_gamma   90.00
#
_symmetry.space_group_name_H-M   'P 1'
#
loop_
_entity.id
_entity.type
_entity.pdbx_description
1 polymer ?
#
loop_
_entity_poly.entity_id
_entity_poly.type
_entity_poly.pdbx_seq_one_letter_code
_entity_poly.pdbx_strand_id
1 'polypeptide(L)'
;MRNLLHEPGLELARGVQRSSPSTRLIGVTRDRCGPESIDELLSTDRVAAAVPDLSGLFRSEHARLVRLAHLLTGSVAAGEDVVQDAFVNLQRRGSLVHNPKAYLRQSVVNGATGFHRRRLIEARHRDSDHPRVVLAPEVDETWELLCRLSPKRRAVVVLRYYEDLAVGEIASLLGMREGTVRSLLHRALTSLKEEIDHA
;
A
#
# COMPACT_ATOMS: atom_id res chain seq x y z
N MET A 1 4.54 65.79 -23.33
CA MET A 1 3.77 66.22 -22.13
C MET A 1 3.15 64.96 -21.54
N ARG A 2 3.68 64.41 -20.43
CA ARG A 2 3.20 64.64 -19.05
C ARG A 2 1.70 64.30 -18.91
N ASN A 3 1.21 63.54 -17.93
CA ASN A 3 1.78 62.79 -16.83
C ASN A 3 0.59 62.06 -16.17
N LEU A 4 0.88 60.93 -15.50
CA LEU A 4 0.39 60.50 -14.18
C LEU A 4 -1.06 60.83 -13.74
N LEU A 5 -1.78 59.81 -13.27
CA LEU A 5 -2.17 59.56 -11.86
C LEU A 5 -3.10 58.32 -11.87
N HIS A 6 -2.77 57.19 -11.25
CA HIS A 6 -2.73 56.88 -9.81
C HIS A 6 -3.98 56.07 -9.39
N GLU A 7 -3.72 54.93 -8.75
CA GLU A 7 -4.64 53.96 -8.15
C GLU A 7 -5.67 54.60 -7.19
N PRO A 8 -6.79 53.89 -6.91
CA PRO A 8 -6.93 53.27 -5.59
C PRO A 8 -7.46 51.83 -5.71
N GLY A 9 -6.94 50.85 -4.97
CA GLY A 9 -7.07 50.76 -3.52
C GLY A 9 -8.23 49.83 -3.14
N LEU A 10 -7.98 48.52 -3.12
CA LEU A 10 -8.88 47.51 -2.52
C LEU A 10 -8.08 46.67 -1.51
N GLU A 11 -7.96 47.24 -0.32
CA GLU A 11 -7.48 46.60 0.89
C GLU A 11 -8.68 46.36 1.80
N LEU A 12 -9.14 45.11 1.92
CA LEU A 12 -9.79 44.53 3.10
C LEU A 12 -9.87 43.01 2.88
N ALA A 13 -9.66 42.08 3.81
CA ALA A 13 -8.95 42.00 5.07
C ALA A 13 -9.18 40.55 5.52
N ARG A 14 -8.14 39.91 6.10
CA ARG A 14 -8.21 38.72 6.99
C ARG A 14 -8.56 37.41 6.25
N GLY A 15 -7.83 36.32 6.38
CA GLY A 15 -6.96 35.88 7.44
C GLY A 15 -7.22 34.38 7.62
N VAL A 16 -6.42 33.53 6.99
CA VAL A 16 -6.27 32.13 7.38
C VAL A 16 -4.80 31.80 7.26
N GLN A 17 -4.13 31.87 8.41
CA GLN A 17 -2.83 31.26 8.61
C GLN A 17 -2.95 29.77 8.24
N ARG A 18 -2.32 29.35 7.15
CA ARG A 18 -2.02 27.92 6.95
C ARG A 18 -0.82 27.58 7.80
N SER A 19 -1.05 27.49 9.10
CA SER A 19 -0.20 26.74 10.03
C SER A 19 -0.41 25.26 9.71
N SER A 20 0.33 24.74 8.73
CA SER A 20 0.52 23.30 8.63
C SER A 20 1.51 22.92 9.73
N PRO A 21 1.12 22.17 10.78
CA PRO A 21 2.12 21.58 11.64
C PRO A 21 2.78 20.49 10.80
N SER A 22 4.07 20.71 10.52
CA SER A 22 5.01 19.68 10.08
C SER A 22 5.01 18.57 11.14
N THR A 23 4.05 17.67 11.01
CA THR A 23 3.98 16.46 11.82
C THR A 23 5.04 15.55 11.25
N ARG A 24 6.18 15.51 11.94
CA ARG A 24 7.26 14.54 11.70
C ARG A 24 6.61 13.18 11.51
N LEU A 25 6.63 12.68 10.28
CA LEU A 25 6.24 11.30 10.02
C LEU A 25 7.18 10.42 10.82
N ILE A 26 6.55 9.61 11.65
CA ILE A 26 7.06 8.49 12.41
C ILE A 26 8.17 7.81 11.60
N GLY A 27 9.39 7.89 12.13
CA GLY A 27 10.54 7.14 11.63
C GLY A 27 10.28 5.65 11.85
N VAL A 28 9.61 5.03 10.89
CA VAL A 28 9.70 3.57 10.72
C VAL A 28 11.07 3.34 10.11
N THR A 29 12.04 3.12 10.99
CA THR A 29 13.37 2.64 10.62
C THR A 29 13.22 1.45 9.68
N ARG A 30 14.04 1.44 8.63
CA ARG A 30 14.25 0.27 7.77
C ARG A 30 14.93 -0.83 8.58
N ASP A 31 14.23 -1.45 9.52
CA ASP A 31 14.71 -2.69 10.13
C ASP A 31 14.46 -3.84 9.16
N ARG A 32 15.48 -4.07 8.35
CA ARG A 32 15.75 -5.38 7.78
C ARG A 32 16.29 -6.23 8.94
N CYS A 33 15.39 -6.86 9.72
CA CYS A 33 15.78 -7.87 10.67
C CYS A 33 15.13 -9.19 10.25
N GLY A 34 15.93 -10.05 9.60
CA GLY A 34 15.60 -11.47 9.44
C GLY A 34 15.64 -12.15 10.82
N PRO A 35 14.99 -13.30 10.99
CA PRO A 35 14.85 -13.92 12.31
C PRO A 35 16.20 -14.40 12.83
N GLU A 36 16.72 -13.74 13.86
CA GLU A 36 17.80 -14.27 14.69
C GLU A 36 17.19 -15.27 15.68
N SER A 37 17.31 -16.55 15.34
CA SER A 37 17.05 -17.76 16.16
C SER A 37 15.60 -18.18 16.43
N ILE A 38 15.35 -19.48 16.25
CA ILE A 38 14.03 -20.15 16.40
C ILE A 38 13.68 -20.42 17.88
N ASP A 39 14.66 -20.41 18.78
CA ASP A 39 14.46 -20.72 20.21
C ASP A 39 13.82 -19.57 21.02
N GLU A 40 13.95 -18.32 20.56
CA GLU A 40 13.37 -17.15 21.23
C GLU A 40 11.85 -16.98 20.94
N LEU A 41 11.33 -17.75 19.97
CA LEU A 41 9.94 -17.70 19.50
C LEU A 41 8.92 -18.40 20.40
N LEU A 42 9.35 -19.24 21.35
CA LEU A 42 8.49 -20.08 22.20
C LEU A 42 8.47 -19.69 23.69
N SER A 43 8.96 -18.48 24.03
CA SER A 43 8.73 -17.89 25.36
C SER A 43 7.25 -17.50 25.50
N THR A 44 6.49 -18.36 26.17
CA THR A 44 5.03 -18.24 26.38
C THR A 44 4.66 -17.08 27.33
N ASP A 45 5.63 -16.45 27.98
CA ASP A 45 5.41 -15.48 29.06
C ASP A 45 5.30 -14.00 28.63
N ARG A 46 5.43 -13.67 27.34
CA ARG A 46 5.21 -12.29 26.83
C ARG A 46 3.81 -12.03 26.27
N VAL A 47 2.91 -13.01 26.33
CA VAL A 47 1.60 -12.97 25.63
C VAL A 47 0.57 -12.02 26.30
N ALA A 48 0.83 -11.49 27.49
CA ALA A 48 -0.16 -10.75 28.27
C ALA A 48 -0.02 -9.20 28.26
N ALA A 49 0.80 -8.61 27.37
CA ALA A 49 0.69 -7.17 27.12
C ALA A 49 -0.56 -6.95 26.26
N ALA A 50 -1.66 -6.52 26.90
CA ALA A 50 -3.00 -6.33 26.32
C ALA A 50 -2.96 -6.06 24.81
N VAL A 51 -3.19 -7.12 24.02
CA VAL A 51 -3.28 -7.01 22.58
C VAL A 51 -4.53 -6.16 22.32
N PRO A 52 -4.45 -5.04 21.58
CA PRO A 52 -5.67 -4.35 21.13
C PRO A 52 -6.56 -5.38 20.48
N ASP A 53 -7.84 -5.49 20.89
CA ASP A 53 -8.80 -6.56 20.53
C ASP A 53 -8.50 -7.19 19.14
N LEU A 54 -7.61 -8.18 19.14
CA LEU A 54 -7.01 -8.68 17.89
C LEU A 54 -8.07 -9.42 17.10
N SER A 55 -8.93 -10.13 17.82
CA SER A 55 -10.08 -10.83 17.29
C SER A 55 -11.07 -9.86 16.65
N GLY A 56 -11.37 -8.73 17.29
CA GLY A 56 -12.21 -7.67 16.70
C GLY A 56 -11.55 -7.02 15.50
N LEU A 57 -10.27 -6.68 15.59
CA LEU A 57 -9.51 -6.11 14.49
C LEU A 57 -9.48 -7.06 13.28
N PHE A 58 -9.19 -8.34 13.51
CA PHE A 58 -9.20 -9.40 12.50
C PHE A 58 -10.57 -9.47 11.81
N ARG A 59 -11.66 -9.61 12.58
CA ARG A 59 -13.02 -9.65 12.01
C ARG A 59 -13.34 -8.41 11.16
N SER A 60 -12.87 -7.23 11.58
CA SER A 60 -13.16 -5.97 10.89
C SER A 60 -12.30 -5.71 9.65
N GLU A 61 -11.04 -6.13 9.64
CA GLU A 61 -10.07 -5.76 8.60
C GLU A 61 -9.69 -6.91 7.67
N HIS A 62 -9.83 -8.17 8.08
CA HIS A 62 -9.32 -9.34 7.34
C HIS A 62 -9.81 -9.39 5.89
N ALA A 63 -11.12 -9.32 5.67
CA ALA A 63 -11.69 -9.42 4.32
C ALA A 63 -11.21 -8.27 3.40
N ARG A 64 -11.06 -7.06 3.95
CA ARG A 64 -10.54 -5.90 3.22
C ARG A 64 -9.06 -6.07 2.87
N LEU A 65 -8.26 -6.54 3.83
CA LEU A 65 -6.83 -6.76 3.63
C LEU A 65 -6.54 -7.92 2.67
N VAL A 66 -7.32 -9.00 2.71
CA VAL A 66 -7.19 -10.12 1.75
C VAL A 66 -7.53 -9.66 0.35
N ARG A 67 -8.62 -8.88 0.17
CA ARG A 67 -8.92 -8.27 -1.13
C ARG A 67 -7.81 -7.35 -1.60
N LEU A 68 -7.28 -6.48 -0.75
CA LEU A 68 -6.13 -5.64 -1.09
C LEU A 68 -4.92 -6.49 -1.52
N ALA A 69 -4.56 -7.50 -0.73
CA ALA A 69 -3.42 -8.37 -1.01
C ALA A 69 -3.61 -9.13 -2.32
N HIS A 70 -4.82 -9.63 -2.59
CA HIS A 70 -5.18 -10.24 -3.86
C HIS A 70 -5.02 -9.24 -5.02
N LEU A 71 -5.58 -8.03 -4.89
CA LEU A 71 -5.49 -6.95 -5.87
C LEU A 71 -4.05 -6.51 -6.17
N LEU A 72 -3.12 -6.73 -5.24
CA LEU A 72 -1.71 -6.43 -5.46
C LEU A 72 -0.95 -7.63 -6.05
N THR A 73 -1.21 -8.84 -5.55
CA THR A 73 -0.45 -10.06 -5.88
C THR A 73 -0.90 -10.74 -7.17
N GLY A 74 -2.19 -10.72 -7.52
CA GLY A 74 -2.70 -11.63 -8.56
C GLY A 74 -2.86 -13.07 -8.08
N SER A 75 -2.92 -13.35 -6.77
CA SER A 75 -3.03 -14.72 -6.26
C SER A 75 -3.85 -14.73 -4.97
N VAL A 76 -4.84 -15.62 -4.88
CA VAL A 76 -5.65 -15.78 -3.66
C VAL A 76 -4.78 -16.31 -2.53
N ALA A 77 -4.10 -17.43 -2.74
CA ALA A 77 -3.23 -18.05 -1.75
C ALA A 77 -2.14 -17.09 -1.24
N ALA A 78 -1.41 -16.42 -2.15
CA ALA A 78 -0.38 -15.48 -1.73
C ALA A 78 -0.95 -14.23 -1.02
N GLY A 79 -2.20 -13.86 -1.34
CA GLY A 79 -2.88 -12.77 -0.67
C GLY A 79 -3.22 -13.11 0.78
N GLU A 80 -3.79 -14.29 1.01
CA GLU A 80 -4.11 -14.80 2.35
C GLU A 80 -2.86 -14.96 3.21
N ASP A 81 -1.79 -15.56 2.67
CA ASP A 81 -0.50 -15.73 3.37
C ASP A 81 0.07 -14.37 3.83
N VAL A 82 0.06 -13.37 2.95
CA VAL A 82 0.57 -12.03 3.26
C VAL A 82 -0.24 -11.37 4.37
N VAL A 83 -1.55 -11.56 4.40
CA VAL A 83 -2.41 -11.01 5.46
C VAL A 83 -2.18 -11.74 6.77
N GLN A 84 -2.07 -13.08 6.74
CA GLN A 84 -1.76 -13.88 7.91
C GLN A 84 -0.44 -13.45 8.53
N ASP A 85 0.62 -13.32 7.73
CA ASP A 85 1.92 -12.80 8.18
C ASP A 85 1.81 -11.42 8.82
N ALA A 86 0.99 -10.52 8.26
CA ALA A 86 0.79 -9.19 8.82
C ALA A 86 0.14 -9.23 10.22
N PHE A 87 -0.88 -10.08 10.42
CA PHE A 87 -1.53 -10.26 11.72
C PHE A 87 -0.60 -10.96 12.74
N VAL A 88 0.16 -11.97 12.33
CA VAL A 88 1.15 -12.64 13.19
C VAL A 88 2.20 -11.63 13.65
N ASN A 89 2.72 -10.81 12.74
CA ASN A 89 3.70 -9.78 13.08
C ASN A 89 3.12 -8.68 13.98
N LEU A 90 1.86 -8.29 13.77
CA LEU A 90 1.16 -7.37 14.67
C LEU A 90 1.04 -7.96 16.08
N GLN A 91 0.63 -9.23 16.20
CA GLN A 91 0.52 -9.91 17.49
C GLN A 91 1.87 -9.96 18.22
N ARG A 92 2.96 -10.28 17.52
CA ARG A 92 4.32 -10.29 18.09
C ARG A 92 4.77 -8.93 18.60
N ARG A 93 4.41 -7.85 17.90
CA ARG A 93 4.78 -6.48 18.28
C ARG A 93 3.86 -5.90 19.36
N GLY A 94 2.62 -6.36 19.43
CA GLY A 94 1.65 -5.97 20.45
C GLY A 94 1.52 -4.45 20.60
N SER A 95 1.68 -3.96 21.82
CA SER A 95 1.54 -2.55 22.20
C SER A 95 2.55 -1.60 21.56
N LEU A 96 3.62 -2.09 20.92
CA LEU A 96 4.58 -1.26 20.18
C LEU A 96 3.95 -0.62 18.92
N VAL A 97 2.81 -1.13 18.46
CA VAL A 97 2.11 -0.61 17.27
C VAL A 97 0.98 0.32 17.70
N HIS A 98 1.25 1.63 17.65
CA HIS A 98 0.25 2.65 18.03
C HIS A 98 -0.94 2.74 17.05
N ASN A 99 -0.73 2.41 15.77
CA ASN A 99 -1.79 2.39 14.76
C ASN A 99 -1.82 1.04 14.02
N PRO A 100 -2.55 0.04 14.56
CA PRO A 100 -2.61 -1.30 13.99
C PRO A 100 -3.13 -1.34 12.55
N LYS A 101 -4.13 -0.53 12.20
CA LYS A 101 -4.70 -0.52 10.84
C LYS A 101 -3.69 -0.02 9.81
N ALA A 102 -3.02 1.09 10.10
CA ALA A 102 -1.98 1.63 9.21
C ALA A 102 -0.80 0.66 9.09
N TYR A 103 -0.42 0.01 10.20
CA TYR A 103 0.62 -1.02 10.22
C TYR A 103 0.25 -2.24 9.36
N LEU A 104 -0.96 -2.77 9.51
CA LEU A 104 -1.44 -3.92 8.73
C LEU A 104 -1.44 -3.59 7.23
N ARG A 105 -1.98 -2.42 6.85
CA ARG A 105 -1.94 -1.97 5.45
C ARG A 105 -0.52 -1.88 4.92
N GLN A 106 0.39 -1.25 5.66
CA GLN A 106 1.80 -1.15 5.27
C GLN A 106 2.43 -2.53 5.11
N SER A 107 2.19 -3.43 6.06
CA SER A 107 2.73 -4.80 6.05
C SER A 107 2.22 -5.60 4.85
N VAL A 108 0.92 -5.50 4.54
CA VAL A 108 0.31 -6.17 3.37
C VAL A 108 0.90 -5.64 2.06
N VAL A 109 1.02 -4.32 1.91
CA VAL A 109 1.57 -3.71 0.68
C VAL A 109 3.05 -4.07 0.49
N ASN A 110 3.82 -4.09 1.57
CA ASN A 110 5.22 -4.53 1.56
C ASN A 110 5.32 -6.02 1.19
N GLY A 111 4.49 -6.87 1.80
CA GLY A 111 4.44 -8.31 1.53
C GLY A 111 4.10 -8.61 0.07
N ALA A 112 3.07 -7.97 -0.47
CA ALA A 112 2.68 -8.11 -1.87
C ALA A 112 3.77 -7.61 -2.84
N THR A 113 4.45 -6.51 -2.52
CA THR A 113 5.58 -6.01 -3.34
C THR A 113 6.77 -6.96 -3.28
N GLY A 114 7.02 -7.58 -2.12
CA GLY A 114 8.05 -8.60 -1.93
C GLY A 114 7.78 -9.88 -2.72
N PHE A 115 6.52 -10.32 -2.77
CA PHE A 115 6.08 -11.49 -3.56
C PHE A 115 6.50 -11.37 -5.03
N HIS A 116 6.22 -10.23 -5.67
CA HIS A 116 6.61 -9.99 -7.07
C HIS A 116 8.12 -10.00 -7.29
N ARG A 117 8.88 -9.48 -6.33
CA ARG A 117 10.35 -9.49 -6.41
C ARG A 117 10.90 -10.92 -6.37
N ARG A 118 10.38 -11.75 -5.45
CA ARG A 118 10.77 -13.17 -5.34
C ARG A 118 10.41 -13.93 -6.62
N ARG A 119 9.16 -13.79 -7.10
CA ARG A 119 8.71 -14.44 -8.34
C ARG A 119 9.55 -14.05 -9.56
N LEU A 120 9.96 -12.78 -9.67
CA LEU A 120 10.84 -12.33 -10.74
C LEU A 120 12.25 -12.97 -10.65
N ILE A 121 12.78 -13.14 -9.45
CA ILE A 121 14.06 -13.81 -9.23
C ILE A 121 13.93 -15.30 -9.57
N GLU A 122 12.90 -15.98 -9.06
CA GLU A 122 12.64 -17.39 -9.33
C GLU A 122 12.42 -17.68 -10.82
N ALA A 123 11.69 -16.80 -11.53
CA ALA A 123 11.47 -16.92 -12.98
C ALA A 123 12.74 -16.70 -13.80
N ARG A 124 13.76 -16.01 -13.28
CA ARG A 124 15.08 -15.91 -13.93
C ARG A 124 15.92 -17.16 -13.75
N HIS A 125 15.55 -18.02 -12.80
CA HIS A 125 16.27 -19.25 -12.47
C HIS A 125 15.52 -20.52 -12.91
N ARG A 126 14.30 -20.40 -13.46
CA ARG A 126 13.52 -21.49 -14.07
C ARG A 126 13.12 -21.13 -15.50
N ASP A 127 13.51 -21.94 -16.47
CA ASP A 127 12.80 -22.03 -17.74
C ASP A 127 11.45 -22.71 -17.44
N SER A 128 10.35 -21.96 -17.33
CA SER A 128 8.96 -22.36 -17.69
C SER A 128 7.87 -21.65 -16.84
N ASP A 129 6.82 -21.31 -17.58
CA ASP A 129 5.41 -21.11 -17.24
C ASP A 129 4.99 -20.15 -16.11
N HIS A 130 4.23 -19.14 -16.52
CA HIS A 130 3.51 -18.23 -15.63
C HIS A 130 2.22 -18.90 -15.16
N PRO A 131 2.07 -19.25 -13.86
CA PRO A 131 0.78 -19.73 -13.37
C PRO A 131 -0.30 -18.68 -13.63
N ARG A 132 -1.39 -19.14 -14.25
CA ARG A 132 -2.63 -18.38 -14.39
C ARG A 132 -3.21 -18.10 -13.02
N VAL A 133 -3.59 -16.85 -12.82
CA VAL A 133 -4.32 -16.38 -11.65
C VAL A 133 -5.66 -17.10 -11.59
N VAL A 134 -5.96 -17.81 -10.50
CA VAL A 134 -7.31 -18.33 -10.25
C VAL A 134 -8.08 -17.24 -9.53
N LEU A 135 -9.17 -16.80 -10.16
CA LEU A 135 -10.03 -15.70 -9.71
C LEU A 135 -11.01 -16.19 -8.64
N ALA A 136 -11.31 -15.33 -7.67
CA ALA A 136 -12.53 -15.46 -6.88
C ALA A 136 -13.69 -14.84 -7.69
N PRO A 137 -14.87 -15.48 -7.75
CA PRO A 137 -15.94 -15.22 -8.75
C PRO A 137 -16.63 -13.84 -8.71
N GLU A 138 -16.14 -12.89 -7.91
CA GLU A 138 -16.79 -11.58 -7.69
C GLU A 138 -16.00 -10.39 -8.28
N VAL A 139 -14.85 -10.62 -8.95
CA VAL A 139 -13.98 -9.53 -9.43
C VAL A 139 -13.71 -9.54 -10.95
N ASP A 140 -14.40 -10.39 -11.71
CA ASP A 140 -13.86 -10.97 -12.94
C ASP A 140 -13.37 -9.98 -14.03
N GLU A 141 -14.15 -8.97 -14.43
CA GLU A 141 -13.72 -8.16 -15.60
C GLU A 141 -12.70 -7.05 -15.27
N THR A 142 -12.96 -6.26 -14.22
CA THR A 142 -12.06 -5.16 -13.85
C THR A 142 -10.73 -5.70 -13.34
N TRP A 143 -10.74 -6.87 -12.70
CA TRP A 143 -9.52 -7.45 -12.16
C TRP A 143 -8.64 -8.10 -13.23
N GLU A 144 -9.22 -8.78 -14.21
CA GLU A 144 -8.47 -9.28 -15.36
C GLU A 144 -7.72 -8.14 -16.06
N LEU A 145 -8.39 -7.00 -16.25
CA LEU A 145 -7.79 -5.80 -16.83
C LEU A 145 -6.61 -5.27 -15.98
N LEU A 146 -6.78 -5.20 -14.65
CA LEU A 146 -5.72 -4.81 -13.73
C LEU A 146 -4.55 -5.81 -13.72
N CYS A 147 -4.83 -7.10 -13.94
CA CYS A 147 -3.79 -8.14 -14.03
C CYS A 147 -2.86 -7.97 -15.23
N ARG A 148 -3.32 -7.33 -16.32
CA ARG A 148 -2.49 -7.00 -17.49
C ARG A 148 -1.47 -5.88 -17.19
N LEU A 149 -1.70 -5.07 -16.16
CA LEU A 149 -0.74 -4.07 -15.74
C LEU A 149 0.49 -4.71 -15.07
N SER A 150 1.67 -4.12 -15.31
CA SER A 150 2.86 -4.46 -14.53
C SER A 150 2.60 -4.29 -13.02
N PRO A 151 3.23 -5.08 -12.13
CA PRO A 151 2.96 -5.04 -10.70
C PRO A 151 3.05 -3.65 -10.06
N LYS A 152 3.99 -2.80 -10.52
CA LYS A 152 4.14 -1.43 -10.02
C LYS A 152 3.00 -0.52 -10.45
N ARG A 153 2.52 -0.65 -11.70
CA ARG A 153 1.38 0.12 -12.22
C ARG A 153 0.09 -0.29 -11.51
N ARG A 154 -0.12 -1.60 -11.36
CA ARG A 154 -1.24 -2.15 -10.58
C ARG A 154 -1.23 -1.63 -9.15
N ALA A 155 -0.09 -1.69 -8.47
CA ALA A 155 0.02 -1.23 -7.08
C ALA A 155 -0.39 0.24 -6.92
N VAL A 156 0.08 1.15 -7.77
CA VAL A 156 -0.29 2.57 -7.64
C VAL A 156 -1.78 2.81 -7.92
N VAL A 157 -2.38 2.09 -8.87
CA VAL A 157 -3.82 2.20 -9.17
C VAL A 157 -4.65 1.68 -8.00
N VAL A 158 -4.36 0.48 -7.52
CA VAL A 158 -5.07 -0.13 -6.38
C VAL A 158 -4.96 0.77 -5.15
N LEU A 159 -3.77 1.25 -4.81
CA LEU A 159 -3.60 2.13 -3.65
C LEU A 159 -4.30 3.48 -3.82
N ARG A 160 -4.41 4.00 -5.05
CA ARG A 160 -5.06 5.29 -5.29
C ARG A 160 -6.58 5.20 -5.25
N TYR A 161 -7.16 4.13 -5.81
CA TYR A 161 -8.60 4.03 -6.08
C TYR A 161 -9.33 3.01 -5.18
N TYR A 162 -8.63 2.01 -4.65
CA TYR A 162 -9.22 1.05 -3.69
C TYR A 162 -8.97 1.45 -2.23
N GLU A 163 -7.81 2.05 -1.96
CA GLU A 163 -7.41 2.49 -0.62
C GLU A 163 -7.54 4.02 -0.42
N ASP A 164 -7.97 4.75 -1.44
CA ASP A 164 -8.14 6.21 -1.45
C ASP A 164 -6.92 7.03 -0.99
N LEU A 165 -5.71 6.48 -1.15
CA LEU A 165 -4.50 7.14 -0.68
C LEU A 165 -4.08 8.30 -1.59
N ALA A 166 -3.60 9.38 -0.98
CA ALA A 166 -2.98 10.48 -1.68
C ALA A 166 -1.61 10.08 -2.27
N VAL A 167 -1.16 10.79 -3.30
CA VAL A 167 0.11 10.50 -3.99
C VAL A 167 1.31 10.46 -3.03
N GLY A 168 1.36 11.37 -2.06
CA GLY A 168 2.43 11.40 -1.04
C GLY A 168 2.42 10.19 -0.10
N GLU A 169 1.23 9.69 0.25
CA GLU A 169 1.09 8.48 1.06
C GLU A 169 1.52 7.25 0.28
N ILE A 170 1.10 7.12 -0.98
CA ILE A 170 1.52 6.04 -1.87
C ILE A 170 3.05 6.06 -2.07
N ALA A 171 3.63 7.25 -2.27
CA ALA A 171 5.07 7.43 -2.42
C ALA A 171 5.83 6.93 -1.18
N SER A 172 5.35 7.31 0.01
CA SER A 172 5.94 6.88 1.28
C SER A 172 5.81 5.37 1.48
N LEU A 173 4.61 4.83 1.23
CA LEU A 173 4.25 3.42 1.39
C LEU A 173 5.07 2.50 0.47
N LEU A 174 5.30 2.91 -0.79
CA LEU A 174 6.06 2.15 -1.78
C LEU A 174 7.56 2.49 -1.81
N GLY A 175 8.01 3.48 -1.05
CA GLY A 175 9.40 3.97 -1.07
C GLY A 175 9.81 4.59 -2.41
N MET A 176 8.91 5.33 -3.06
CA MET A 176 9.11 5.99 -4.36
C MET A 176 9.02 7.51 -4.23
N ARG A 177 9.49 8.25 -5.24
CA ARG A 177 9.24 9.69 -5.34
C ARG A 177 7.82 9.95 -5.80
N GLU A 178 7.18 11.03 -5.34
CA GLU A 178 5.84 11.41 -5.81
C GLU A 178 5.73 11.53 -7.33
N GLY A 179 6.74 12.13 -7.98
CA GLY A 179 6.79 12.24 -9.44
C GLY A 179 6.77 10.88 -10.14
N THR A 180 7.43 9.87 -9.55
CA THR A 180 7.38 8.48 -10.04
C THR A 180 5.97 7.90 -9.89
N VAL A 181 5.31 8.13 -8.76
CA VAL A 181 3.93 7.67 -8.54
C VAL A 181 2.97 8.30 -9.56
N ARG A 182 3.05 9.62 -9.78
CA ARG A 182 2.22 10.32 -10.78
C ARG A 182 2.44 9.78 -12.19
N SER A 183 3.69 9.57 -12.59
CA SER A 183 4.00 9.00 -13.91
C SER A 183 3.51 7.56 -14.05
N LEU A 184 3.66 6.73 -13.01
CA LEU A 184 3.14 5.37 -13.01
C LEU A 184 1.60 5.34 -13.09
N LEU A 185 0.92 6.20 -12.33
CA LEU A 185 -0.54 6.33 -12.37
C LEU A 185 -1.01 6.73 -13.76
N HIS A 186 -0.42 7.77 -14.36
CA HIS A 186 -0.77 8.18 -15.72
C HIS A 186 -0.59 7.02 -16.70
N ARG A 187 0.58 6.37 -16.70
CA ARG A 187 0.85 5.24 -17.63
C ARG A 187 -0.09 4.07 -17.40
N ALA A 188 -0.45 3.78 -16.14
CA ALA A 188 -1.39 2.73 -15.81
C ALA A 188 -2.78 3.03 -16.37
N LEU A 189 -3.29 4.25 -16.14
CA LEU A 189 -4.60 4.68 -16.65
C LEU A 189 -4.66 4.72 -18.18
N THR A 190 -3.57 5.15 -18.83
CA THR A 190 -3.46 5.10 -20.30
C THR A 190 -3.55 3.66 -20.81
N SER A 191 -2.78 2.73 -20.23
CA SER A 191 -2.85 1.32 -20.63
C SER A 191 -4.23 0.70 -20.36
N LEU A 192 -4.87 1.01 -19.24
CA LEU A 192 -6.23 0.52 -18.96
C LEU A 192 -7.25 1.07 -19.96
N LYS A 193 -7.13 2.34 -20.33
CA LYS A 193 -8.00 2.95 -21.35
C LYS A 193 -7.84 2.26 -22.70
N GLU A 194 -6.60 2.06 -23.14
CA GLU A 194 -6.30 1.35 -24.39
C GLU A 194 -6.93 -0.05 -24.38
N GLU A 195 -6.76 -0.81 -23.29
CA GLU A 195 -7.34 -2.16 -23.19
C GLU A 195 -8.87 -2.17 -23.21
N ILE A 196 -9.54 -1.17 -22.61
CA ILE A 196 -11.01 -1.05 -22.67
C ILE A 196 -11.47 -0.66 -24.07
N ASP A 197 -10.75 0.23 -24.76
CA ASP A 197 -11.10 0.68 -26.11
C ASP A 197 -10.95 -0.45 -27.17
N HIS A 198 -10.20 -1.52 -26.86
CA HIS A 198 -9.96 -2.67 -27.74
C HIS A 198 -10.71 -3.95 -27.33
N ALA A 199 -11.48 -3.93 -26.23
CA ALA A 199 -12.30 -5.04 -25.74
C ALA A 199 -13.73 -4.98 -26.30
#